data_AF-A0A016S793-F1
#
_entry.id   AF-A0A016S793-F1
#
_cell.length_a   1.000
_cell.length_b   1.000
_cell.length_c   1.000
_cell.angle_alpha   90.00
_cell.angle_beta   90.00
_cell.angle_gamma   90.00
#
_symmetry.space_group_name_H-M   'P 1'
#
loop_
_entity.id
_entity.type
_entity.pdbx_description
1 polymer ?
#
loop_
_entity_poly.entity_id
_entity_poly.type
_entity_poly.pdbx_seq_one_letter_code
_entity_poly.pdbx_strand_id
1 'polypeptide(L)'
;MYKFGQHCSSLVNDPLCMRTSMSFSFPHLIKQWLDIKQNTREVPKIFMVNWYQEDKNGKTIWPGFGENIRLLEWIFKSYKIIQKFLACVQVLQERYALDNDHEKL
;
A
#
# COMPACT_ATOMS: atom_id res chain seq x y z
N MET A 1 -24.44 -18.56 20.87
CA MET A 1 -23.81 -19.31 19.76
C MET A 1 -24.03 -18.53 18.47
N TYR A 2 -22.97 -17.91 17.93
CA TYR A 2 -23.02 -17.22 16.64
C TYR A 2 -23.00 -18.26 15.52
N LYS A 3 -24.03 -18.28 14.69
CA LYS A 3 -24.08 -19.11 13.47
C LYS A 3 -23.24 -18.43 12.40
N PHE A 4 -22.00 -18.87 12.21
CA PHE A 4 -21.24 -18.62 10.98
C PHE A 4 -21.88 -19.49 9.88
N GLY A 5 -22.55 -18.86 8.91
CA GLY A 5 -23.15 -19.59 7.78
C GLY A 5 -24.37 -18.97 7.11
N GLN A 6 -24.64 -17.67 7.29
CA GLN A 6 -25.64 -16.99 6.45
C GLN A 6 -24.90 -16.06 5.47
N HIS A 7 -25.07 -16.34 4.17
CA HIS A 7 -24.68 -15.47 3.09
C HIS A 7 -25.30 -14.08 3.29
N CYS A 8 -24.52 -13.15 3.83
CA CYS A 8 -24.83 -11.73 3.75
C CYS A 8 -24.14 -11.20 2.49
N SER A 9 -24.79 -11.38 1.34
CA SER A 9 -24.27 -11.12 0.00
C SER A 9 -24.38 -9.64 -0.41
N SER A 10 -24.07 -8.72 0.51
CA SER A 10 -23.99 -7.30 0.22
C SER A 10 -22.56 -6.81 0.41
N LEU A 11 -22.02 -6.13 -0.60
CA LEU A 11 -20.73 -5.46 -0.49
C LEU A 11 -20.87 -4.33 0.52
N VAL A 12 -20.13 -4.43 1.62
CA VAL A 12 -20.11 -3.42 2.67
C VAL A 12 -18.87 -2.57 2.49
N ASN A 13 -19.06 -1.28 2.20
CA ASN A 13 -17.96 -0.33 2.19
C ASN A 13 -17.44 -0.13 3.61
N ASP A 14 -16.15 -0.37 3.83
CA ASP A 14 -15.46 -0.14 5.09
C ASP A 14 -14.14 0.61 4.85
N PRO A 15 -14.18 1.95 4.77
CA PRO A 15 -12.98 2.73 4.47
C PRO A 15 -11.96 2.58 5.60
N LEU A 16 -10.74 2.19 5.22
CA LEU A 16 -9.61 2.01 6.14
C LEU A 16 -9.88 1.03 7.31
N CYS A 17 -10.90 0.18 7.19
CA CYS A 17 -11.40 -0.66 8.29
C CYS A 17 -11.87 0.15 9.52
N MET A 18 -12.30 1.40 9.33
CA MET A 18 -12.67 2.31 10.42
C MET A 18 -14.18 2.57 10.51
N ARG A 19 -15.03 1.96 9.69
CA ARG A 19 -16.47 2.30 9.60
C ARG A 19 -17.19 2.36 10.96
N THR A 20 -16.90 1.43 11.86
CA THR A 20 -17.52 1.35 13.19
C THR A 20 -16.81 2.16 14.27
N SER A 21 -15.60 2.65 13.97
CA SER A 21 -14.69 3.26 14.96
C SER A 21 -14.41 4.74 14.69
N MET A 22 -14.93 5.31 13.60
CA MET A 22 -14.72 6.73 13.25
C MET A 22 -15.42 7.65 14.26
N SER A 23 -14.64 8.47 14.97
CA SER A 23 -15.14 9.50 15.90
C SER A 23 -15.42 10.85 15.22
N PHE A 24 -15.07 11.01 13.95
CA PHE A 24 -15.25 12.23 13.16
C PHE A 24 -15.67 11.89 11.72
N SER A 25 -16.09 12.90 10.97
CA SER A 25 -16.64 12.69 9.62
C SER A 25 -15.59 12.16 8.64
N PHE A 26 -16.02 11.28 7.74
CA PHE A 26 -15.16 10.65 6.73
C PHE A 26 -14.34 11.64 5.88
N PRO A 27 -14.87 12.79 5.42
CA PRO A 27 -14.07 13.77 4.68
C PRO A 27 -12.88 14.31 5.46
N HIS A 28 -13.01 14.48 6.78
CA HIS A 28 -11.90 14.93 7.64
C HIS A 28 -10.82 13.85 7.74
N LEU A 29 -11.20 12.57 7.79
CA LEU A 29 -10.25 11.45 7.75
C LEU A 29 -9.42 11.48 6.48
N ILE A 30 -10.07 11.56 5.32
CA ILE A 30 -9.36 11.60 4.04
C ILE A 30 -8.44 12.82 3.96
N LYS A 31 -8.89 13.99 4.40
CA LYS A 31 -8.04 15.19 4.44
C LYS A 31 -6.78 14.97 5.29
N GLN A 32 -6.93 14.45 6.52
CA GLN A 32 -5.78 14.16 7.37
C GLN A 32 -4.80 13.19 6.72
N TRP A 33 -5.29 12.14 6.07
CA TRP A 33 -4.42 11.18 5.35
C TRP A 33 -3.68 11.82 4.16
N LEU A 34 -4.31 12.73 3.43
CA LEU A 34 -3.69 13.46 2.32
C LEU A 34 -2.61 14.44 2.80
N ASP A 35 -2.81 15.05 3.97
CA ASP A 35 -1.88 16.02 4.55
C ASP A 35 -0.59 15.36 5.11
N ILE A 36 -0.57 14.04 5.35
CA ILE A 36 0.62 13.29 5.84
C ILE A 36 1.84 13.50 4.94
N LYS A 37 1.64 13.51 3.61
CA LYS A 37 2.74 13.64 2.64
C LYS A 37 3.41 15.02 2.68
N GLN A 38 2.69 16.06 3.10
CA GLN A 38 3.24 17.41 3.17
C GLN A 38 4.23 17.57 4.33
N ASN A 39 4.10 16.72 5.37
CA ASN A 39 4.85 16.84 6.61
C ASN A 39 5.97 15.80 6.78
N THR A 40 6.15 14.88 5.82
CA THR A 40 7.11 13.76 5.94
C THR A 40 7.92 13.56 4.66
N ARG A 41 9.23 13.33 4.80
CA ARG A 41 10.14 13.05 3.66
C ARG A 41 9.94 11.64 3.08
N GLU A 42 9.52 10.70 3.90
CA GLU A 42 9.31 9.31 3.50
C GLU A 42 7.89 8.86 3.86
N VAL A 43 7.11 8.52 2.84
CA VAL A 43 5.77 7.95 3.01
C VAL A 43 5.82 6.44 2.74
N PRO A 44 5.21 5.60 3.60
CA PRO A 44 5.15 4.17 3.36
C PRO A 44 4.28 3.88 2.14
N LYS A 45 4.58 2.77 1.46
CA LYS A 45 3.77 2.30 0.33
C LYS A 45 2.50 1.65 0.84
N ILE A 46 1.40 1.91 0.15
CA ILE A 46 0.10 1.33 0.44
C ILE A 46 -0.12 0.16 -0.53
N PHE A 47 -0.52 -0.99 0.02
CA PHE A 47 -0.84 -2.19 -0.75
C PHE A 47 -2.27 -2.62 -0.43
N MET A 48 -3.01 -3.02 -1.46
CA MET A 48 -4.33 -3.63 -1.32
C MET A 48 -4.21 -5.11 -1.66
N VAL A 49 -4.76 -5.96 -0.80
CA VAL A 49 -4.63 -7.42 -0.92
C VAL A 49 -6.01 -8.05 -0.81
N ASN A 50 -6.26 -9.06 -1.63
CA ASN A 50 -7.47 -9.87 -1.56
C ASN A 50 -7.12 -11.35 -1.40
N TRP A 51 -7.28 -11.87 -0.18
CA TRP A 51 -7.04 -13.29 0.14
C TRP A 51 -8.22 -14.20 -0.19
N TYR A 52 -9.38 -13.62 -0.43
CA TYR A 52 -10.66 -14.34 -0.61
C TYR A 52 -11.08 -14.35 -2.08
N GLN A 53 -10.13 -14.17 -3.00
CA GLN A 53 -10.43 -14.28 -4.42
C GLN A 53 -10.82 -15.73 -4.74
N GLU A 54 -11.99 -15.90 -5.34
CA GLU A 54 -12.53 -17.21 -5.74
C GLU A 54 -12.32 -17.47 -7.24
N ASP A 55 -12.21 -18.74 -7.58
CA ASP A 55 -12.25 -19.22 -8.96
C ASP A 55 -13.71 -19.30 -9.48
N LYS A 56 -13.88 -19.74 -10.74
CA LYS A 56 -15.21 -19.92 -11.35
C LYS A 56 -16.08 -20.95 -10.63
N ASN A 57 -15.49 -21.79 -9.79
CA ASN A 57 -16.16 -22.84 -9.03
C ASN A 57 -16.44 -22.43 -7.58
N GLY A 58 -16.16 -21.16 -7.21
CA GLY A 58 -16.35 -20.66 -5.84
C GLY A 58 -15.27 -21.12 -4.85
N LYS A 59 -14.14 -21.66 -5.34
CA LYS A 59 -13.03 -22.07 -4.48
C LYS A 59 -12.03 -20.92 -4.36
N THR A 60 -11.61 -20.61 -3.14
CA THR A 60 -10.55 -19.62 -2.90
C THR A 60 -9.25 -20.06 -3.59
N ILE A 61 -8.71 -19.18 -4.43
CA ILE A 61 -7.49 -19.43 -5.22
C ILE A 61 -6.25 -19.46 -4.31
N TRP A 62 -6.26 -18.67 -3.25
CA TRP A 62 -5.14 -18.55 -2.32
C TRP A 62 -5.29 -19.49 -1.11
N PRO A 63 -4.22 -20.20 -0.70
CA PRO A 63 -4.27 -21.11 0.46
C PRO A 63 -4.46 -20.40 1.81
N GLY A 64 -4.06 -19.13 1.94
CA GLY A 64 -4.26 -18.32 3.14
C GLY A 64 -3.36 -18.66 4.33
N PHE A 65 -3.69 -18.10 5.49
CA PHE A 65 -3.00 -18.34 6.77
C PHE A 65 -1.49 -18.11 6.72
N GLY A 66 -0.67 -19.10 7.08
CA GLY A 66 0.79 -19.00 7.11
C GLY A 66 1.41 -18.69 5.75
N GLU A 67 0.72 -19.04 4.65
CA GLU A 67 1.20 -18.77 3.29
C GLU A 67 1.17 -17.28 2.95
N ASN A 68 0.43 -16.46 3.71
CA ASN A 68 0.42 -15.00 3.56
C ASN A 68 1.81 -14.37 3.78
N ILE A 69 2.73 -15.08 4.46
CA ILE A 69 4.11 -14.62 4.64
C ILE A 69 4.84 -14.45 3.30
N ARG A 70 4.48 -15.22 2.27
CA ARG A 70 5.08 -15.11 0.92
C ARG A 70 4.79 -13.75 0.28
N LEU A 71 3.60 -13.18 0.53
CA LEU A 71 3.29 -11.84 0.05
C LEU A 71 4.10 -10.79 0.81
N LEU A 72 4.28 -10.94 2.12
CA LEU A 72 5.11 -10.04 2.91
C LEU A 72 6.56 -10.04 2.40
N GLU A 73 7.11 -11.23 2.11
CA GLU A 73 8.43 -11.36 1.49
C GLU A 73 8.52 -10.59 0.15
N TRP A 74 7.51 -10.70 -0.71
CA TRP A 74 7.43 -9.96 -1.96
C TRP A 74 7.37 -8.44 -1.75
N ILE A 75 6.61 -7.97 -0.76
CA ILE A 75 6.53 -6.54 -0.39
C ILE A 75 7.91 -6.04 0.05
N PHE A 76 8.60 -6.78 0.92
CA PHE A 76 9.94 -6.40 1.39
C PHE A 76 10.97 -6.35 0.25
N LYS A 77 10.94 -7.33 -0.65
CA LYS A 77 11.83 -7.35 -1.82
C LYS A 77 11.55 -6.16 -2.75
N SER A 78 10.29 -5.85 -3.01
CA SER A 78 9.87 -4.72 -3.84
C SER A 78 10.27 -3.37 -3.24
N TYR A 79 10.24 -3.24 -1.91
CA TYR A 79 10.74 -2.05 -1.23
C TYR A 79 12.25 -1.86 -1.44
N LYS A 80 13.06 -2.91 -1.22
CA LYS A 80 14.52 -2.86 -1.39
C LYS A 80 14.96 -2.48 -2.80
N ILE A 81 14.30 -3.05 -3.82
CA ILE A 81 14.60 -2.72 -5.23
C ILE A 81 14.35 -1.24 -5.51
N ILE A 82 13.24 -0.71 -5.01
CA ILE A 82 12.86 0.68 -5.27
C ILE A 82 13.75 1.66 -4.51
N GLN A 83 14.15 1.35 -3.28
CA GLN A 83 15.15 2.16 -2.56
C GLN A 83 16.49 2.20 -3.31
N LYS A 84 16.94 1.06 -3.85
CA LYS A 84 18.16 1.00 -4.67
C LYS A 84 18.03 1.81 -5.97
N PHE A 85 16.86 1.77 -6.60
CA PHE A 85 16.58 2.55 -7.80
C PHE A 85 16.52 4.05 -7.51
N LEU A 86 15.83 4.48 -6.46
CA LEU A 86 15.75 5.88 -6.04
C LEU A 86 17.12 6.44 -5.68
N ALA A 87 17.94 5.69 -4.93
CA ALA A 87 19.32 6.08 -4.63
C ALA A 87 20.16 6.25 -5.91
N CYS A 88 19.99 5.37 -6.90
CA CYS A 88 20.67 5.48 -8.18
C CYS A 88 20.21 6.73 -8.97
N VAL A 89 18.90 6.99 -9.03
CA VAL A 89 18.35 8.19 -9.70
C VAL A 89 18.85 9.46 -9.03
N GLN A 90 18.91 9.49 -7.70
CA GLN A 90 19.40 10.65 -6.97
C GLN A 90 20.89 10.93 -7.26
N VAL A 91 21.73 9.88 -7.30
CA VAL A 91 23.14 9.99 -7.71
C VAL A 91 23.28 10.48 -9.16
N LEU A 92 22.39 10.05 -10.07
CA LEU A 92 22.39 10.53 -11.46
C LEU A 92 21.96 11.99 -11.58
N GLN A 93 21.00 12.45 -10.77
CA GLN A 93 20.59 13.85 -10.71
C GLN A 93 21.73 14.74 -10.18
N GLU A 94 22.42 14.30 -9.12
CA GLU A 94 23.60 15.00 -8.58
C GLU A 94 24.73 15.08 -9.61
N ARG A 95 24.98 13.98 -10.35
CA ARG A 95 26.02 13.95 -11.39
C ARG A 95 25.67 14.83 -12.59
N TYR A 96 24.42 14.82 -13.04
CA TYR A 96 23.97 15.71 -14.11
C TYR A 96 24.02 17.19 -13.69
N ALA A 97 23.74 17.51 -12.43
CA ALA A 97 23.89 18.87 -11.91
C ALA A 97 25.36 19.34 -11.95
N LEU A 98 26.30 18.47 -11.55
CA LEU A 98 27.74 18.76 -11.62
C LEU A 98 28.25 18.92 -13.06
N ASP A 99 27.82 18.07 -13.98
CA ASP A 99 28.27 18.11 -15.38
C ASP A 99 27.80 19.40 -16.10
N ASN A 100 26.64 19.96 -15.74
CA ASN A 100 26.13 21.22 -16.33
C ASN A 100 26.70 22.51 -15.69
N ASP A 101 27.34 22.42 -14.53
CA ASP A 101 28.01 23.57 -13.91
C ASP A 101 29.40 23.83 -14.53
N HIS A 102 30.00 22.82 -15.16
CA HIS A 102 31.28 22.94 -15.87
C HIS A 102 31.17 23.63 -17.25
N GLU A 103 29.96 23.82 -17.79
CA GLU A 103 29.72 24.47 -19.09
C GLU A 103 29.53 26.00 -18.98
N LYS A 104 29.60 26.57 -17.76
CA LYS A 104 29.42 28.01 -17.48
C LYS A 104 30.71 28.77 -17.12
N LEU A 105 31.89 28.19 -17.33
CA LEU A 105 33.19 28.85 -17.22
C LEU A 105 33.82 29.02 -18.60
#